data_AF-A0A209A0F9-F1
#
_entry.id   AF-A0A209A0F9-F1
#
_cell.length_a   1.000
_cell.length_b   1.000
_cell.length_c   1.000
_cell.angle_alpha   90.00
_cell.angle_beta   90.00
_cell.angle_gamma   90.00
#
_symmetry.space_group_name_H-M   'P 1'
#
loop_
_entity.id
_entity.type
_entity.pdbx_description
1 polymer ?
#
loop_
_entity_poly.entity_id
_entity_poly.type
_entity_poly.pdbx_seq_one_letter_code
_entity_poly.pdbx_strand_id
1 'polypeptide(L)'
;MILAKKYSISILAFALVLFSLPTFAKVANSSDDHVKQMIINESIESYPGNCPCPFNSASNGSSCGKRSAWSRAGGYSPICYKKEVTKEMVAEWRESNKA
;
A
#
# COMPACT_ATOMS: atom_id res chain seq x y z
N MET A 1 -10.34 -28.58 -42.93
CA MET A 1 -10.81 -27.25 -42.46
C MET A 1 -11.06 -27.17 -40.95
N ILE A 2 -11.36 -28.28 -40.25
CA ILE A 2 -11.62 -28.30 -38.79
C ILE A 2 -10.33 -28.15 -37.96
N LEU A 3 -9.19 -28.67 -38.44
CA LEU A 3 -7.89 -28.55 -37.77
C LEU A 3 -7.40 -27.09 -37.71
N ALA A 4 -7.47 -26.36 -38.82
CA ALA A 4 -7.09 -24.95 -38.89
C ALA A 4 -7.88 -24.08 -37.89
N LYS A 5 -9.18 -24.35 -37.70
CA LYS A 5 -10.05 -23.63 -36.75
C LYS A 5 -9.66 -23.88 -35.29
N LYS A 6 -9.18 -25.09 -34.95
CA LYS A 6 -8.67 -25.41 -33.60
C LYS A 6 -7.33 -24.73 -33.32
N TYR A 7 -6.44 -24.69 -34.32
CA TYR A 7 -5.17 -23.96 -34.20
C TYR A 7 -5.38 -22.45 -34.09
N SER A 8 -6.34 -21.87 -34.82
CA SER A 8 -6.68 -20.45 -34.71
C SER A 8 -7.22 -20.07 -33.32
N ILE A 9 -8.06 -20.92 -32.71
CA ILE A 9 -8.57 -20.69 -31.34
C ILE A 9 -7.45 -20.79 -30.30
N SER A 10 -6.52 -21.75 -30.48
CA SER A 10 -5.42 -21.95 -29.55
C SER A 10 -4.33 -20.88 -29.63
N ILE A 11 -4.09 -20.31 -30.83
CA ILE A 11 -3.18 -19.18 -31.05
C ILE A 11 -3.77 -17.88 -30.46
N LEU A 12 -5.10 -17.68 -30.56
CA LEU A 12 -5.76 -16.50 -29.98
C LEU A 12 -5.70 -16.48 -28.45
N ALA A 13 -5.79 -17.65 -27.80
CA ALA A 13 -5.74 -17.77 -26.35
C ALA A 13 -4.33 -17.54 -25.78
N PHE A 14 -3.27 -17.90 -26.51
CA PHE A 14 -1.88 -17.67 -26.07
C PHE A 14 -1.46 -16.21 -26.21
N ALA A 15 -2.02 -15.47 -27.19
CA ALA A 15 -1.72 -14.05 -27.39
C ALA A 15 -2.27 -13.14 -26.27
N LEU A 16 -3.34 -13.55 -25.58
CA LEU A 16 -3.95 -12.77 -24.48
C LEU A 16 -3.15 -12.83 -23.16
N VAL A 17 -2.26 -13.82 -22.98
CA VAL A 17 -1.48 -13.98 -21.75
C VAL A 17 -0.20 -13.14 -21.76
N LEU A 18 0.25 -12.66 -22.93
CA LEU A 18 1.51 -11.92 -23.09
C LEU A 18 1.37 -10.38 -22.95
N PHE A 19 0.17 -9.87 -22.64
CA PHE A 19 -0.10 -8.41 -22.60
C PHE A 19 -0.26 -7.84 -21.18
N SER A 20 0.21 -8.53 -20.15
CA SER A 20 0.33 -7.97 -18.79
C SER A 20 1.57 -7.09 -18.68
N LEU A 21 1.52 -5.88 -19.27
CA LEU A 21 2.49 -4.83 -18.96
C LEU A 21 2.30 -4.42 -17.50
N PRO A 22 3.33 -4.51 -16.63
CA PRO A 22 3.27 -3.91 -15.31
C PRO A 22 3.16 -2.39 -15.50
N THR A 23 2.01 -1.81 -15.17
CA THR A 23 1.85 -0.37 -15.14
C THR A 23 2.60 0.17 -13.92
N PHE A 24 3.78 0.73 -14.15
CA PHE A 24 4.48 1.48 -13.12
C PHE A 24 3.82 2.87 -13.02
N ALA A 25 2.89 3.01 -12.08
CA ALA A 25 2.28 4.31 -11.79
C ALA A 25 3.37 5.30 -11.34
N LYS A 26 3.46 6.46 -12.00
CA LYS A 26 4.48 7.47 -11.74
C LYS A 26 4.23 8.17 -10.39
N VAL A 27 4.93 7.72 -9.35
CA VAL A 27 4.86 8.27 -7.98
C VAL A 27 5.28 9.75 -7.91
N ALA A 28 6.11 10.22 -8.84
CA ALA A 28 6.67 11.57 -8.84
C ALA A 28 5.64 12.72 -8.91
N ASN A 29 4.38 12.46 -9.31
CA ASN A 29 3.32 13.48 -9.42
C ASN A 29 2.17 13.27 -8.42
N SER A 30 2.39 12.45 -7.38
CA SER A 30 1.41 12.26 -6.30
C SER A 30 1.26 13.54 -5.46
N SER A 31 0.04 13.87 -5.05
CA SER A 31 -0.19 14.97 -4.10
C SER A 31 0.47 14.67 -2.75
N ASP A 32 0.82 15.72 -1.99
CA ASP A 32 1.38 15.52 -0.64
C ASP A 32 0.44 14.71 0.25
N ASP A 33 -0.87 14.89 0.11
CA ASP A 33 -1.86 14.10 0.82
C ASP A 33 -1.81 12.60 0.50
N HIS A 34 -1.46 12.26 -0.73
CA HIS A 34 -1.28 10.87 -1.13
C HIS A 34 0.02 10.30 -0.54
N VAL A 35 1.14 11.04 -0.63
CA VAL A 35 2.41 10.61 -0.02
C VAL A 35 2.30 10.47 1.49
N LYS A 36 1.63 11.40 2.17
CA LYS A 36 1.34 11.28 3.60
C LYS A 36 0.60 10.00 3.93
N GLN A 37 -0.33 9.59 3.06
CA GLN A 37 -1.06 8.35 3.26
C GLN A 37 -0.19 7.11 3.04
N MET A 38 0.71 7.14 2.05
CA MET A 38 1.68 6.06 1.84
C MET A 38 2.59 5.88 3.06
N ILE A 39 3.12 6.97 3.62
CA ILE A 39 3.95 6.94 4.84
C ILE A 39 3.17 6.33 6.03
N ILE A 40 1.90 6.71 6.21
CA ILE A 40 1.05 6.13 7.26
C ILE A 40 0.85 4.63 7.04
N ASN A 41 0.59 4.21 5.80
CA ASN A 41 0.40 2.80 5.47
C ASN A 41 1.66 1.98 5.76
N GLU A 42 2.83 2.45 5.32
CA GLU A 42 4.12 1.80 5.61
C GLU A 42 4.40 1.71 7.12
N SER A 43 4.06 2.76 7.88
CA SER A 43 4.19 2.73 9.33
C SER A 43 3.24 1.74 10.00
N ILE A 44 2.04 1.53 9.46
CA ILE A 44 1.08 0.55 9.95
C ILE A 44 1.54 -0.88 9.60
N GLU A 45 2.01 -1.09 8.37
CA GLU A 45 2.45 -2.39 7.85
C GLU A 45 3.72 -2.91 8.53
N SER A 46 4.63 -2.00 8.92
CA SER A 46 5.85 -2.36 9.64
C SER A 46 5.63 -2.79 11.10
N TYR A 47 4.43 -2.58 11.66
CA TYR A 47 4.14 -2.95 13.05
C TYR A 47 3.81 -4.45 13.18
N PRO A 48 4.53 -5.22 14.02
CA PRO A 48 4.49 -6.69 14.03
C PRO A 48 3.27 -7.31 14.75
N GLY A 49 2.16 -6.58 14.89
CA GLY A 49 1.01 -7.07 15.64
C GLY A 49 -0.30 -6.37 15.36
N ASN A 50 -1.31 -6.72 16.15
CA ASN A 50 -2.62 -6.08 16.07
C ASN A 50 -2.60 -4.73 16.78
N CYS A 51 -3.41 -3.80 16.27
CA CYS A 51 -3.59 -2.47 16.85
C CYS A 51 -2.37 -1.53 16.78
N PRO A 52 -1.79 -1.25 15.60
CA PRO A 52 -0.85 -0.14 15.47
C PRO A 52 -1.51 1.21 15.80
N CYS A 53 -2.66 1.52 15.18
CA CYS A 53 -3.37 2.80 15.34
C CYS A 53 -4.74 2.67 16.02
N PRO A 54 -5.29 3.76 16.60
CA PRO A 54 -6.57 3.72 17.31
C PRO A 54 -7.75 3.27 16.45
N PHE A 55 -7.70 3.58 15.15
CA PHE A 55 -8.76 3.27 14.19
C PHE A 55 -8.64 1.87 13.56
N ASN A 56 -7.55 1.14 13.79
CA ASN A 56 -7.48 -0.24 13.33
C ASN A 56 -8.46 -1.12 14.12
N SER A 57 -8.80 -2.26 13.52
CA SER A 57 -9.61 -3.29 14.18
C SER A 57 -8.73 -4.24 14.97
N ALA A 58 -9.19 -4.60 16.16
CA ALA A 58 -8.66 -5.70 16.93
C ALA A 58 -9.15 -7.04 16.38
N SER A 59 -8.59 -8.15 16.86
CA SER A 59 -8.95 -9.52 16.44
C SER A 59 -10.44 -9.88 16.62
N ASN A 60 -11.14 -9.19 17.52
CA ASN A 60 -12.58 -9.36 17.74
C ASN A 60 -13.45 -8.37 16.92
N GLY A 61 -12.86 -7.63 15.98
CA GLY A 61 -13.55 -6.65 15.13
C GLY A 61 -13.83 -5.29 15.78
N SER A 62 -13.60 -5.12 17.09
CA SER A 62 -13.72 -3.82 17.75
C SER A 62 -12.59 -2.87 17.36
N SER A 63 -12.80 -1.56 17.48
CA SER A 63 -11.70 -0.60 17.31
C SER A 63 -10.64 -0.74 18.41
N CYS A 64 -9.39 -0.53 18.04
CA CYS A 64 -8.26 -0.62 18.97
C CYS A 64 -8.33 0.49 20.04
N GLY A 65 -8.67 1.71 19.64
CA GLY A 65 -8.77 2.88 20.51
C GLY A 65 -7.51 3.04 21.38
N LYS A 66 -7.72 3.20 22.69
CA LYS A 66 -6.64 3.34 23.70
C LYS A 66 -5.71 2.12 23.80
N ARG A 67 -6.07 0.97 23.22
CA ARG A 67 -5.22 -0.23 23.25
C ARG A 67 -4.12 -0.20 22.20
N SER A 68 -4.21 0.69 21.22
CA SER A 68 -3.25 0.80 20.12
C SER A 68 -1.84 1.18 20.57
N ALA A 69 -0.83 0.77 19.80
CA ALA A 69 0.56 1.14 20.06
C ALA A 69 0.72 2.67 20.12
N TRP A 70 0.12 3.39 19.17
CA TRP A 70 0.09 4.86 19.16
C TRP A 70 -0.49 5.48 20.44
N SER A 71 -1.49 4.85 21.06
CA SER A 71 -2.11 5.38 22.28
C SER A 71 -1.38 5.04 23.58
N ARG A 72 -0.54 3.98 23.56
CA ARG A 72 0.15 3.50 24.76
C ARG A 72 1.47 4.23 24.95
N ALA A 73 1.78 4.62 26.18
CA ALA A 73 3.08 5.20 26.50
C ALA A 73 4.16 4.10 26.57
N GLY A 74 5.30 4.35 25.91
CA GLY A 74 6.49 3.49 25.97
C GLY A 74 6.39 2.24 25.09
N GLY A 75 6.92 2.32 23.87
CA GLY A 75 6.97 1.21 22.92
C GLY A 75 7.01 1.69 21.46
N TYR A 76 6.54 0.84 20.54
CA TYR A 76 6.31 1.22 19.15
C TYR A 76 5.42 2.46 19.06
N SER A 77 5.81 3.41 18.22
CA SER A 77 5.08 4.67 17.99
C SER A 77 4.78 4.82 16.49
N PRO A 78 3.87 4.01 15.92
CA PRO A 78 3.54 4.09 14.51
C PRO A 78 2.89 5.45 14.19
N ILE A 79 3.11 5.95 12.98
CA ILE A 79 2.46 7.17 12.47
C ILE A 79 1.05 6.82 12.05
N CYS A 80 0.05 7.51 12.61
CA CYS A 80 -1.35 7.16 12.41
C CYS A 80 -2.15 8.25 11.69
N TYR A 81 -1.70 9.50 11.74
CA TYR A 81 -2.45 10.64 11.20
C TYR A 81 -1.60 11.54 10.30
N LYS A 82 -2.23 12.11 9.27
CA LYS A 82 -1.56 13.01 8.31
C LYS A 82 -0.89 14.23 8.93
N LYS A 83 -1.36 14.67 10.10
CA LYS A 83 -0.79 15.78 10.85
C LYS A 83 0.57 15.46 11.47
N GLU A 84 0.89 14.18 11.64
CA GLU A 84 2.17 13.70 12.16
C GLU A 84 3.22 13.61 11.05
N VAL A 85 2.80 13.64 9.78
CA VAL A 85 3.69 13.57 8.63
C VAL A 85 4.13 14.98 8.24
N THR A 86 5.42 15.25 8.44
CA THR A 86 6.04 16.54 8.11
C THR A 86 6.37 16.64 6.63
N LYS A 87 6.76 17.85 6.17
CA LYS A 87 7.17 18.05 4.77
C LYS A 87 8.48 17.34 4.47
N GLU A 88 9.36 17.25 5.45
CA GLU A 88 10.65 16.57 5.36
C GLU A 88 10.45 15.07 5.13
N MET A 89 9.53 14.44 5.87
CA MET A 89 9.16 13.03 5.67
C MET A 89 8.60 12.78 4.27
N VAL A 90 7.78 13.70 3.74
CA VAL A 90 7.26 13.62 2.37
C VAL A 90 8.41 13.71 1.35
N ALA A 91 9.36 14.62 1.54
CA ALA A 91 10.50 14.77 0.66
C ALA A 91 11.39 13.52 0.67
N GLU A 92 11.74 13.01 1.86
CA GLU A 92 12.55 11.80 2.04
C GLU A 92 11.89 10.56 1.41
N TRP A 93 10.58 10.41 1.62
CA TRP A 93 9.83 9.32 1.00
C TRP A 93 9.87 9.40 -0.53
N ARG A 94 9.70 10.61 -1.09
CA ARG A 94 9.78 10.80 -2.55
C ARG A 94 11.17 10.49 -3.08
N GLU A 95 12.24 10.92 -2.41
CA GLU A 95 13.61 10.59 -2.81
C GLU A 95 13.86 9.08 -2.80
N SER A 96 13.41 8.40 -1.75
CA SER A 96 13.60 6.95 -1.57
C SER A 96 12.78 6.10 -2.55
N ASN A 97 11.68 6.65 -3.07
CA ASN A 97 10.75 5.97 -3.98
C ASN A 97 10.82 6.51 -5.42
N LYS A 98 11.88 7.24 -5.78
CA LYS A 98 12.17 7.58 -7.18
C LYS A 98 12.69 6.33 -7.89
N ALA A 99 11.95 5.88 -8.91
CA ALA A 99 12.41 4.91 -9.89
C ALA A 99 13.29 5.58 -10.95
#